data_AF-A0A645BGV7-F1
#
_entry.id   AF-A0A645BGV7-F1
#
_cell.length_a   1.000
_cell.length_b   1.000
_cell.length_c   1.000
_cell.angle_alpha   90.00
_cell.angle_beta   90.00
_cell.angle_gamma   90.00
#
_symmetry.space_group_name_H-M   'P 1'
#
loop_
_entity.id
_entity.type
_entity.pdbx_description
1 polymer ?
#
loop_
_entity_poly.entity_id
_entity_poly.type
_entity_poly.pdbx_seq_one_letter_code
_entity_poly.pdbx_strand_id
1 'polypeptide(L)'
;MLLSEALPKLGYLFAADAEIHTETEARGDVIVLTMRGRTVEHPGSVLRPLLVPDLPVVVWWPNEAPEDLLTDRIGKLANRRITDALGAVNPTQAIIDRAYYHSAGDTDLAWTRTTTWRALLAAALDQVRRPVTAATVEAATDNAPASLLAAWLGLRLGVDVKVVQTAGPGITAARLQTPAGVVEIVRTDLEETVYRMPGQPERKVALRRRNVDELITEELRRMDDDVVLADVLAELVRQNGQCALELSAHPLTS
;
A
#
# COMPACT_ATOMS: atom_id res chain seq x y z
N MET A 1 22.27 18.32 -22.35
CA MET A 1 22.97 19.40 -23.11
C MET A 1 22.13 19.70 -24.34
N LEU A 2 21.60 20.94 -24.44
CA LEU A 2 20.96 21.68 -25.58
C LEU A 2 20.61 20.90 -26.86
N LEU A 3 19.42 20.99 -27.49
CA LEU A 3 18.64 22.09 -28.13
C LEU A 3 17.32 21.43 -28.65
N SER A 4 16.30 22.02 -29.31
CA SER A 4 15.64 23.33 -29.43
C SER A 4 14.46 23.14 -30.42
N GLU A 5 13.48 24.04 -30.36
CA GLU A 5 12.64 24.54 -31.48
C GLU A 5 11.49 23.69 -32.10
N ALA A 6 10.28 24.24 -31.89
CA ALA A 6 9.28 24.63 -32.90
C ALA A 6 8.79 23.59 -33.93
N LEU A 7 7.59 23.06 -33.69
CA LEU A 7 6.78 22.34 -34.68
C LEU A 7 5.89 23.30 -35.49
N PRO A 8 5.88 23.24 -36.84
CA PRO A 8 4.80 23.80 -37.64
C PRO A 8 3.59 22.83 -37.68
N LYS A 9 2.42 23.43 -37.91
CA LYS A 9 1.08 22.83 -37.86
C LYS A 9 0.74 21.91 -39.04
N LEU A 10 -0.18 20.98 -38.72
CA LEU A 10 -1.16 20.24 -39.54
C LEU A 10 -0.72 18.95 -40.28
N GLY A 11 -1.15 17.83 -39.71
CA GLY A 11 -1.35 16.54 -40.39
C GLY A 11 -1.98 15.53 -39.42
N TYR A 12 -3.29 15.34 -39.48
CA TYR A 12 -4.02 14.32 -38.71
C TYR A 12 -3.53 12.92 -39.07
N LEU A 13 -2.99 12.14 -38.12
CA LEU A 13 -2.98 10.68 -38.06
C LEU A 13 -2.33 10.25 -36.72
N PHE A 14 -3.04 9.46 -35.91
CA PHE A 14 -2.58 8.69 -34.74
C PHE A 14 -1.18 9.00 -34.18
N ALA A 15 -1.03 10.10 -33.43
CA ALA A 15 0.26 10.43 -32.81
C ALA A 15 0.33 9.85 -31.39
N ALA A 16 1.14 8.80 -31.20
CA ALA A 16 1.81 8.56 -29.92
C ALA A 16 3.22 9.16 -30.05
N ASP A 17 3.56 10.09 -29.17
CA ASP A 17 4.93 10.57 -29.07
C ASP A 17 5.66 9.62 -28.11
N ALA A 18 6.59 8.83 -28.63
CA ALA A 18 7.38 7.87 -27.87
C ALA A 18 8.85 8.30 -27.91
N GLU A 19 9.46 8.49 -26.73
CA GLU A 19 10.89 8.75 -26.59
C GLU A 19 11.54 7.56 -25.89
N ILE A 20 12.50 6.91 -26.56
CA ILE A 20 13.25 5.78 -25.99
C ILE A 20 14.50 6.35 -25.33
N HIS A 21 14.64 6.13 -24.03
CA HIS A 21 15.81 6.51 -23.26
C HIS A 21 16.50 5.24 -22.76
N THR A 22 17.60 4.84 -23.40
CA THR A 22 18.44 3.76 -22.85
C THR A 22 19.34 4.35 -21.75
N GLU A 23 18.99 4.13 -20.49
CA GLU A 23 19.83 4.51 -19.34
C GLU A 23 20.83 3.40 -19.01
N THR A 24 22.13 3.69 -19.13
CA THR A 24 23.22 2.72 -18.96
C THR A 24 23.38 2.20 -17.51
N GLU A 25 22.78 2.86 -16.51
CA GLU A 25 22.78 2.43 -15.11
C GLU A 25 21.53 1.62 -14.71
N ALA A 26 20.47 1.67 -15.52
CA ALA A 26 19.30 0.82 -15.32
C ALA A 26 19.62 -0.60 -15.79
N ARG A 27 19.31 -1.62 -14.98
CA ARG A 27 19.31 -3.01 -15.47
C ARG A 27 18.07 -3.24 -16.33
N GLY A 28 18.09 -2.75 -17.57
CA GLY A 28 17.01 -2.92 -18.56
C GLY A 28 16.90 -1.76 -19.54
N ASP A 29 16.03 -1.92 -20.54
CA ASP A 29 15.66 -0.83 -21.46
C ASP A 29 14.53 0.01 -20.84
N VAL A 30 14.68 1.34 -20.84
CA VAL A 30 13.66 2.26 -20.35
C VAL A 30 12.99 2.95 -21.55
N ILE A 31 11.66 2.92 -21.59
CA ILE A 31 10.86 3.56 -22.64
C ILE A 31 9.92 4.55 -21.98
N VAL A 32 9.97 5.81 -22.40
CA VAL A 32 9.05 6.85 -21.93
C VAL A 32 8.02 7.13 -23.01
N LEU A 33 6.75 6.84 -22.71
CA LEU A 33 5.64 7.01 -23.67
C LEU A 33 4.73 8.14 -23.23
N THR A 34 4.52 9.11 -24.12
CA THR A 34 3.50 10.15 -23.94
C THR A 34 2.38 9.93 -24.95
N MET A 35 1.25 9.39 -24.48
CA MET A 35 0.07 9.18 -25.33
C MET A 35 -0.81 10.43 -25.35
N ARG A 36 -1.25 10.85 -26.54
CA ARG A 36 -2.14 12.00 -26.76
C ARG A 36 -3.27 11.65 -27.73
N GLY A 37 -4.36 12.43 -27.66
CA GLY A 37 -5.50 12.29 -28.57
C GLY A 37 -6.15 10.89 -28.50
N ARG A 38 -6.55 10.36 -29.66
CA ARG A 38 -7.28 9.08 -29.77
C ARG A 38 -6.48 7.87 -29.28
N THR A 39 -5.15 7.96 -29.22
CA THR A 39 -4.31 6.85 -28.76
C THR A 39 -4.49 6.57 -27.26
N VAL A 40 -4.90 7.58 -26.49
CA VAL A 40 -5.29 7.45 -25.08
C VAL A 40 -6.49 6.50 -24.93
N GLU A 41 -7.31 6.33 -25.96
CA GLU A 41 -8.46 5.44 -25.93
C GLU A 41 -8.07 3.95 -26.02
N HIS A 42 -6.88 3.65 -26.57
CA HIS A 42 -6.43 2.30 -26.88
C HIS A 42 -4.96 2.04 -26.46
N PRO A 43 -4.59 2.24 -25.18
CA PRO A 43 -3.20 2.12 -24.74
C PRO A 43 -2.64 0.71 -24.93
N GLY A 44 -3.48 -0.33 -24.82
CA GLY A 44 -3.05 -1.72 -25.02
C GLY A 44 -2.53 -2.01 -26.43
N SER A 45 -3.01 -1.33 -27.46
CA SER A 45 -2.49 -1.50 -28.83
C SER A 45 -1.07 -0.95 -28.98
N VAL A 46 -0.71 0.05 -28.17
CA VAL A 46 0.64 0.64 -28.15
C VAL A 46 1.58 -0.18 -27.28
N LEU A 47 1.09 -0.66 -26.13
CA LEU A 47 1.93 -1.35 -25.15
C LEU A 47 2.24 -2.80 -25.55
N ARG A 48 1.28 -3.54 -26.11
CA ARG A 48 1.45 -4.98 -26.41
C ARG A 48 2.70 -5.32 -27.24
N PRO A 49 3.07 -4.58 -28.31
CA PRO A 49 4.29 -4.87 -29.07
C PRO A 49 5.59 -4.63 -28.30
N LEU A 50 5.55 -3.86 -27.20
CA LEU A 50 6.70 -3.54 -26.35
C LEU A 50 6.88 -4.56 -25.20
N LEU A 51 5.88 -5.39 -24.95
CA LEU A 51 5.94 -6.41 -23.91
C LEU A 51 6.74 -7.60 -24.41
N VAL A 52 7.68 -8.06 -23.58
CA VAL A 52 8.40 -9.32 -23.86
C VAL A 52 7.43 -10.48 -23.63
N PRO A 53 7.23 -11.37 -24.63
CA PRO A 53 6.39 -12.54 -24.46
C PRO A 53 6.82 -13.37 -23.24
N ASP A 54 5.84 -13.96 -22.55
CA ASP A 54 6.03 -14.88 -21.41
C ASP A 54 6.70 -14.29 -20.16
N LEU A 55 7.03 -12.99 -20.14
CA LEU A 55 7.47 -12.30 -18.92
C LEU A 55 6.28 -11.68 -18.17
N PRO A 56 6.31 -11.69 -16.83
CA PRO A 56 5.26 -11.05 -16.04
C PRO A 56 5.26 -9.53 -16.27
N VAL A 57 4.07 -8.98 -16.46
CA VAL A 57 3.84 -7.54 -16.62
C VAL A 57 3.41 -6.96 -15.28
N VAL A 58 4.10 -5.91 -14.84
CA VAL A 58 3.80 -5.18 -13.62
C VAL A 58 3.39 -3.76 -13.99
N VAL A 59 2.27 -3.30 -13.45
CA VAL A 59 1.83 -1.92 -13.60
C VAL A 59 1.79 -1.29 -12.22
N TRP A 60 2.33 -0.07 -12.11
CA TRP A 60 2.35 0.70 -10.89
C TRP A 60 1.81 2.10 -11.12
N TRP A 61 0.85 2.51 -10.31
CA TRP A 61 0.36 3.89 -10.25
C TRP A 61 0.96 4.56 -9.00
N PRO A 62 1.91 5.49 -9.15
CA PRO A 62 2.57 6.15 -8.02
C PRO A 62 1.67 7.12 -7.26
N ASN A 63 0.57 7.56 -7.88
CA ASN A 63 -0.35 8.56 -7.34
C ASN A 63 -1.80 8.03 -7.49
N GLU A 64 -2.63 8.73 -8.27
CA GLU A 64 -3.98 8.30 -8.59
C GLU A 64 -4.00 7.03 -9.45
N ALA A 65 -4.88 6.12 -9.08
CA ALA A 65 -5.09 4.85 -9.76
C ALA A 65 -6.58 4.68 -10.13
N PRO A 66 -6.89 4.04 -11.27
CA PRO A 66 -8.26 3.72 -11.67
C PRO A 66 -9.00 2.98 -10.55
N GLU A 67 -10.28 3.25 -10.34
CA GLU A 67 -11.07 2.65 -9.25
C GLU A 67 -10.98 1.11 -9.23
N ASP A 68 -11.24 0.47 -10.38
CA ASP A 68 -11.05 -0.96 -10.61
C ASP A 68 -9.83 -1.20 -11.50
N LEU A 69 -8.76 -1.73 -10.90
CA LEU A 69 -7.49 -1.98 -11.56
C LEU A 69 -7.58 -3.16 -12.55
N LEU A 70 -8.43 -4.14 -12.27
CA LEU A 70 -8.59 -5.31 -13.12
C LEU A 70 -9.36 -4.95 -14.40
N THR A 71 -10.30 -4.02 -14.32
CA THR A 71 -11.06 -3.59 -15.50
C THR A 71 -10.41 -2.44 -16.29
N ASP A 72 -9.39 -1.79 -15.75
CA ASP A 72 -8.62 -0.74 -16.40
C ASP A 72 -7.94 -1.19 -17.71
N ARG A 73 -7.81 -0.28 -18.68
CA ARG A 73 -7.26 -0.57 -20.01
C ARG A 73 -5.78 -0.96 -19.99
N ILE A 74 -5.00 -0.41 -19.06
CA ILE A 74 -3.59 -0.77 -18.84
C ILE A 74 -3.51 -1.91 -17.83
N GLY A 75 -4.27 -1.84 -16.74
CA GLY A 75 -4.29 -2.85 -15.68
C GLY A 75 -4.62 -4.27 -16.17
N LYS A 76 -5.51 -4.41 -17.17
CA LYS A 76 -5.81 -5.70 -17.84
C LYS A 76 -4.61 -6.40 -18.47
N LEU A 77 -3.54 -5.68 -18.77
CA LEU A 77 -2.32 -6.24 -19.35
C LEU A 77 -1.38 -6.81 -18.28
N ALA A 78 -1.62 -6.48 -17.01
CA ALA A 78 -0.71 -6.71 -15.92
C ALA A 78 -1.04 -8.00 -15.15
N ASN A 79 0.00 -8.74 -14.80
CA ASN A 79 -0.05 -9.82 -13.80
C ASN A 79 -0.09 -9.25 -12.38
N ARG A 80 0.64 -8.15 -12.13
CA ARG A 80 0.69 -7.44 -10.84
C ARG A 80 0.30 -5.98 -11.03
N ARG A 81 -0.58 -5.48 -10.17
CA ARG A 81 -1.06 -4.09 -10.17
C ARG A 81 -0.77 -3.48 -8.80
N ILE A 82 0.07 -2.47 -8.79
CA ILE A 82 0.58 -1.83 -7.57
C ILE A 82 0.00 -0.42 -7.47
N THR A 83 -0.58 -0.08 -6.32
CA THR A 83 -1.01 1.29 -5.98
C THR A 83 -0.29 1.79 -4.73
N ASP A 84 -0.45 3.07 -4.42
CA ASP A 84 0.03 3.64 -3.16
C ASP A 84 -1.01 4.57 -2.53
N ALA A 85 -1.89 4.02 -1.69
CA ALA A 85 -2.91 4.79 -1.00
C ALA A 85 -2.31 5.90 -0.13
N LEU A 86 -1.08 5.76 0.37
CA LEU A 86 -0.44 6.79 1.19
C LEU A 86 -0.14 8.07 0.39
N GLY A 87 -0.02 7.98 -0.94
CA GLY A 87 0.17 9.12 -1.83
C GLY A 87 -1.13 9.85 -2.22
N ALA A 88 -2.29 9.31 -1.85
CA ALA A 88 -3.59 9.89 -2.18
C ALA A 88 -3.92 11.11 -1.30
N VAL A 89 -4.87 11.93 -1.75
CA VAL A 89 -5.36 13.11 -1.00
C VAL A 89 -5.99 12.70 0.34
N ASN A 90 -6.68 11.56 0.37
CA ASN A 90 -7.24 10.95 1.57
C ASN A 90 -6.82 9.48 1.61
N PRO A 91 -5.66 9.15 2.22
CA PRO A 91 -5.15 7.79 2.23
C PRO A 91 -6.09 6.73 2.80
N THR A 92 -6.80 7.03 3.89
CA THR A 92 -7.70 6.08 4.54
C THR A 92 -8.90 5.78 3.65
N GLN A 93 -9.49 6.78 3.02
CA GLN A 93 -10.56 6.56 2.06
C GLN A 93 -10.04 5.81 0.82
N ALA A 94 -8.87 6.18 0.31
CA ALA A 94 -8.28 5.54 -0.86
C ALA A 94 -8.10 4.04 -0.66
N ILE A 95 -7.59 3.59 0.50
CA ILE A 95 -7.41 2.16 0.76
C ILE A 95 -8.75 1.43 0.96
N ILE A 96 -9.78 2.10 1.48
CA ILE A 96 -11.14 1.55 1.56
C ILE A 96 -11.73 1.38 0.16
N ASP A 97 -11.57 2.38 -0.72
CA ASP A 97 -12.03 2.30 -2.11
C ASP A 97 -11.30 1.18 -2.85
N ARG A 98 -9.98 1.04 -2.65
CA ARG A 98 -9.21 -0.10 -3.18
C ARG A 98 -9.76 -1.43 -2.69
N ALA A 99 -10.17 -1.51 -1.42
CA ALA A 99 -10.70 -2.73 -0.84
C ALA A 99 -12.01 -3.19 -1.51
N TYR A 100 -12.87 -2.27 -1.94
CA TYR A 100 -14.12 -2.59 -2.63
C TYR A 100 -13.92 -3.24 -4.01
N TYR A 101 -12.84 -2.89 -4.72
CA TYR A 101 -12.54 -3.37 -6.08
C TYR A 101 -11.35 -4.34 -6.14
N HIS A 102 -10.87 -4.79 -4.98
CA HIS A 102 -9.69 -5.63 -4.90
C HIS A 102 -9.84 -6.92 -5.71
N SER A 103 -8.85 -7.21 -6.54
CA SER A 103 -8.75 -8.42 -7.36
C SER A 103 -7.41 -9.13 -7.14
N ALA A 104 -7.37 -10.44 -7.41
CA ALA A 104 -6.13 -11.22 -7.39
C ALA A 104 -5.05 -10.58 -8.28
N GLY A 105 -3.83 -10.42 -7.76
CA GLY A 105 -2.73 -9.68 -8.38
C GLY A 105 -2.69 -8.18 -8.04
N ASP A 106 -3.64 -7.64 -7.28
CA ASP A 106 -3.56 -6.28 -6.74
C ASP A 106 -2.72 -6.24 -5.45
N THR A 107 -2.00 -5.14 -5.26
CA THR A 107 -1.31 -4.83 -4.00
C THR A 107 -1.26 -3.32 -3.82
N ASP A 108 -1.12 -2.87 -2.57
CA ASP A 108 -0.93 -1.46 -2.24
C ASP A 108 0.33 -1.29 -1.39
N LEU A 109 1.17 -0.32 -1.73
CA LEU A 109 2.41 -0.08 -0.98
C LEU A 109 2.15 0.33 0.48
N ALA A 110 0.96 0.79 0.84
CA ALA A 110 0.56 0.99 2.23
C ALA A 110 0.60 -0.34 3.02
N TRP A 111 0.22 -1.45 2.40
CA TRP A 111 0.33 -2.79 2.99
C TRP A 111 1.78 -3.23 3.11
N THR A 112 2.56 -3.06 2.04
CA THR A 112 4.00 -3.37 2.03
C THR A 112 4.69 -2.66 3.18
N ARG A 113 4.38 -1.38 3.45
CA ARG A 113 4.96 -0.60 4.56
C ARG A 113 4.77 -1.25 5.94
N THR A 114 3.75 -2.10 6.13
CA THR A 114 3.50 -2.80 7.40
C THR A 114 4.30 -4.08 7.58
N THR A 115 5.01 -4.60 6.57
CA THR A 115 5.72 -5.90 6.63
C THR A 115 6.60 -6.06 7.88
N THR A 116 7.47 -5.09 8.17
CA THR A 116 8.35 -5.14 9.36
C THR A 116 7.58 -5.05 10.67
N TRP A 117 6.50 -4.25 10.72
CA TRP A 117 5.63 -4.18 11.90
C TRP A 117 4.96 -5.52 12.18
N ARG A 118 4.35 -6.13 11.15
CA ARG A 118 3.72 -7.44 11.24
C ARG A 118 4.69 -8.53 11.68
N ALA A 119 5.90 -8.54 11.12
CA ALA A 119 6.94 -9.50 11.48
C ALA A 119 7.36 -9.39 12.96
N LEU A 120 7.58 -8.17 13.46
CA LEU A 120 7.95 -7.94 14.86
C LEU A 120 6.80 -8.31 15.82
N LEU A 121 5.56 -7.94 15.50
CA LEU A 121 4.40 -8.29 16.32
C LEU A 121 4.17 -9.81 16.37
N ALA A 122 4.28 -10.50 15.23
CA ALA A 122 4.20 -11.96 15.19
C ALA A 122 5.29 -12.62 16.05
N ALA A 123 6.54 -12.19 15.89
CA ALA A 123 7.66 -12.70 16.67
C ALA A 123 7.53 -12.44 18.18
N ALA A 124 6.84 -11.36 18.58
CA ALA A 124 6.52 -11.07 19.96
C ALA A 124 5.54 -12.07 20.55
N LEU A 125 4.47 -12.35 19.81
CA LEU A 125 3.40 -13.24 20.26
C LEU A 125 3.86 -14.69 20.37
N ASP A 126 4.75 -15.14 19.47
CA ASP A 126 5.40 -16.46 19.54
C ASP A 126 6.20 -16.67 20.83
N GLN A 127 6.74 -15.58 21.40
CA GLN A 127 7.50 -15.59 22.66
C GLN A 127 6.61 -15.46 23.89
N VAL A 128 5.65 -14.53 23.89
CA VAL A 128 4.78 -14.28 25.05
C VAL A 128 3.83 -15.46 25.32
N ARG A 129 3.34 -16.14 24.28
CA ARG A 129 2.47 -17.33 24.40
C ARG A 129 1.29 -17.12 25.36
N ARG A 130 0.67 -15.95 25.28
CA ARG A 130 -0.56 -15.57 25.99
C ARG A 130 -1.53 -14.91 25.01
N PRO A 131 -2.84 -15.06 25.21
CA PRO A 131 -3.81 -14.39 24.36
C PRO A 131 -3.69 -12.87 24.49
N VAL A 132 -3.87 -12.18 23.37
CA VAL A 132 -4.05 -10.73 23.35
C VAL A 132 -5.49 -10.43 23.75
N THR A 133 -5.70 -9.47 24.64
CA THR A 133 -7.04 -9.07 25.11
C THR A 133 -7.50 -7.74 24.51
N ALA A 134 -6.57 -6.91 24.08
CA ALA A 134 -6.83 -5.65 23.36
C ALA A 134 -5.58 -5.23 22.59
N ALA A 135 -5.76 -4.46 21.53
CA ALA A 135 -4.65 -3.88 20.77
C ALA A 135 -4.90 -2.41 20.43
N THR A 136 -3.80 -1.65 20.32
CA THR A 136 -3.80 -0.26 19.88
C THR A 136 -2.72 -0.05 18.83
N VAL A 137 -3.06 0.62 17.74
CA VAL A 137 -2.12 1.14 16.74
C VAL A 137 -2.14 2.66 16.84
N GLU A 138 -0.99 3.27 17.06
CA GLU A 138 -0.82 4.72 17.08
C GLU A 138 -0.18 5.18 15.77
N ALA A 139 -0.73 6.22 15.15
CA ALA A 139 -0.23 6.73 13.88
C ALA A 139 -0.59 8.20 13.64
N ALA A 140 0.02 8.82 12.64
CA ALA A 140 -0.43 10.10 12.09
C ALA A 140 -1.91 10.03 11.68
N THR A 141 -2.56 11.20 11.65
CA THR A 141 -3.90 11.33 11.06
C THR A 141 -3.91 10.82 9.62
N ASP A 142 -5.00 10.17 9.24
CA ASP A 142 -5.26 9.68 7.88
C ASP A 142 -4.14 8.76 7.34
N ASN A 143 -3.90 7.64 8.06
CA ASN A 143 -2.80 6.73 7.77
C ASN A 143 -3.28 5.35 7.31
N ALA A 144 -3.31 5.13 5.99
CA ALA A 144 -3.68 3.85 5.38
C ALA A 144 -2.89 2.63 5.93
N PRO A 145 -1.56 2.69 6.12
CA PRO A 145 -0.81 1.60 6.74
C PRO A 145 -1.30 1.23 8.15
N ALA A 146 -1.69 2.22 8.96
CA ALA A 146 -2.22 1.98 10.30
C ALA A 146 -3.57 1.29 10.27
N SER A 147 -4.47 1.70 9.36
CA SER A 147 -5.77 1.06 9.15
C SER A 147 -5.60 -0.41 8.74
N LEU A 148 -4.71 -0.69 7.78
CA LEU A 148 -4.38 -2.05 7.35
C LEU A 148 -3.77 -2.89 8.48
N LEU A 149 -2.85 -2.32 9.27
CA LEU A 149 -2.24 -3.03 10.39
C LEU A 149 -3.27 -3.35 11.49
N ALA A 150 -4.18 -2.42 11.78
CA ALA A 150 -5.25 -2.63 12.74
C ALA A 150 -6.23 -3.71 12.30
N ALA A 151 -6.68 -3.68 11.04
CA ALA A 151 -7.53 -4.72 10.46
C ALA A 151 -6.86 -6.10 10.48
N TRP A 152 -5.57 -6.17 10.12
CA TRP A 152 -4.78 -7.40 10.21
C TRP A 152 -4.68 -7.94 11.64
N LEU A 153 -4.40 -7.08 12.62
CA LEU A 153 -4.36 -7.48 14.03
C LEU A 153 -5.74 -8.00 14.49
N GLY A 154 -6.81 -7.30 14.12
CA GLY A 154 -8.18 -7.71 14.46
C GLY A 154 -8.52 -9.10 13.92
N LEU A 155 -8.22 -9.36 12.64
CA LEU A 155 -8.41 -10.67 12.01
C LEU A 155 -7.60 -11.78 12.67
N ARG A 156 -6.32 -11.51 12.98
CA ARG A 156 -5.41 -12.54 13.49
C ARG A 156 -5.61 -12.84 14.97
N LEU A 157 -6.12 -11.88 15.74
CA LEU A 157 -6.23 -11.98 17.19
C LEU A 157 -7.67 -12.13 17.69
N GLY A 158 -8.67 -11.79 16.86
CA GLY A 158 -10.08 -11.81 17.25
C GLY A 158 -10.43 -10.77 18.32
N VAL A 159 -9.70 -9.65 18.37
CA VAL A 159 -9.93 -8.55 19.32
C VAL A 159 -10.19 -7.25 18.58
N ASP A 160 -10.91 -6.33 19.23
CA ASP A 160 -11.03 -4.96 18.76
C ASP A 160 -9.67 -4.25 18.83
N VAL A 161 -9.33 -3.52 17.76
CA VAL A 161 -8.05 -2.83 17.61
C VAL A 161 -8.31 -1.34 17.42
N LYS A 162 -7.89 -0.54 18.40
CA LYS A 162 -8.07 0.91 18.37
C LYS A 162 -6.97 1.57 17.56
N VAL A 163 -7.34 2.43 16.62
CA VAL A 163 -6.39 3.34 15.96
C VAL A 163 -6.43 4.69 16.66
N VAL A 164 -5.29 5.12 17.20
CA VAL A 164 -5.14 6.37 17.95
C VAL A 164 -4.25 7.34 17.16
N GLN A 165 -4.73 8.57 17.02
CA GLN A 165 -4.00 9.61 16.31
C GLN A 165 -2.85 10.17 17.17
N THR A 166 -1.72 10.40 16.54
CA THR A 166 -0.51 10.99 17.13
C THR A 166 0.12 11.98 16.16
N ALA A 167 0.95 12.90 16.67
CA ALA A 167 1.62 13.90 15.83
C ALA A 167 2.81 13.35 15.03
N GLY A 168 3.31 12.17 15.38
CA GLY A 168 4.48 11.56 14.72
C GLY A 168 4.12 10.98 13.35
N PRO A 169 5.08 10.93 12.40
CA PRO A 169 4.76 10.60 11.02
C PRO A 169 4.63 9.09 10.81
N GLY A 170 3.59 8.66 10.08
CA GLY A 170 3.34 7.23 9.83
C GLY A 170 2.85 6.51 11.09
N ILE A 171 3.12 5.20 11.20
CA ILE A 171 2.85 4.43 12.42
C ILE A 171 3.93 4.77 13.46
N THR A 172 3.48 5.20 14.64
CA THR A 172 4.32 5.61 15.77
C THR A 172 4.38 4.52 16.84
N ALA A 173 3.32 3.75 17.07
CA ALA A 173 3.36 2.61 17.97
C ALA A 173 2.37 1.49 17.63
N ALA A 174 2.65 0.29 18.11
CA ALA A 174 1.71 -0.81 18.20
C ALA A 174 1.82 -1.45 19.58
N ARG A 175 0.70 -1.60 20.28
CA ARG A 175 0.62 -2.12 21.66
C ARG A 175 -0.38 -3.25 21.74
N LEU A 176 0.04 -4.39 22.27
CA LEU A 176 -0.80 -5.56 22.50
C LEU A 176 -0.88 -5.82 24.00
N GLN A 177 -2.09 -5.81 24.56
CA GLN A 177 -2.32 -6.14 25.96
C GLN A 177 -2.43 -7.65 26.13
N THR A 178 -1.67 -8.22 27.06
CA THR A 178 -1.76 -9.64 27.42
C THR A 178 -1.80 -9.79 28.94
N PRO A 179 -2.26 -10.93 29.47
CA PRO A 179 -2.18 -11.23 30.91
C PRO A 179 -0.76 -11.23 31.48
N ALA A 180 0.27 -11.42 30.65
CA ALA A 180 1.66 -11.34 31.09
C ALA A 180 2.19 -9.90 31.16
N GLY A 181 1.46 -8.94 30.57
CA GLY A 181 1.87 -7.55 30.41
C GLY A 181 1.71 -7.07 28.96
N VAL A 182 2.16 -5.84 28.70
CA VAL A 182 2.05 -5.21 27.38
C VAL A 182 3.25 -5.57 26.50
N VAL A 183 2.97 -5.98 25.27
CA VAL A 183 3.95 -5.97 24.17
C VAL A 183 3.83 -4.63 23.48
N GLU A 184 4.94 -3.90 23.33
CA GLU A 184 4.92 -2.61 22.65
C GLU A 184 6.10 -2.47 21.68
N ILE A 185 5.79 -1.95 20.49
CA ILE A 185 6.76 -1.43 19.53
C ILE A 185 6.48 0.06 19.44
N VAL A 186 7.44 0.90 19.82
CA VAL A 186 7.29 2.36 19.87
C VAL A 186 8.43 3.01 19.13
N ARG A 187 8.11 3.75 18.07
CA ARG A 187 9.06 4.59 17.36
C ARG A 187 9.45 5.76 18.25
N THR A 188 10.71 5.82 18.66
CA THR A 188 11.25 6.90 19.50
C THR A 188 11.93 7.97 18.65
N ASP A 189 12.44 7.60 17.47
CA ASP A 189 13.06 8.50 16.50
C ASP A 189 12.83 7.99 15.05
N LEU A 190 13.38 8.68 14.04
CA LEU A 190 13.29 8.33 12.62
C LEU A 190 13.84 6.92 12.34
N GLU A 191 14.96 6.56 12.97
CA GLU A 191 15.63 5.27 12.78
C GLU A 191 15.50 4.34 13.99
N GLU A 192 15.20 4.90 15.16
CA GLU A 192 15.16 4.15 16.40
C GLU A 192 13.74 3.76 16.78
N THR A 193 13.54 2.47 17.04
CA THR A 193 12.30 1.93 17.57
C THR A 193 12.61 1.04 18.74
N VAL A 194 11.88 1.28 19.82
CA VAL A 194 11.96 0.50 21.04
C VAL A 194 10.95 -0.63 20.99
N TYR A 195 11.41 -1.83 21.29
CA TYR A 195 10.63 -3.04 21.36
C TYR A 195 10.70 -3.63 22.76
N ARG A 196 9.55 -3.73 23.43
CA ARG A 196 9.43 -4.27 24.78
C ARG A 196 8.42 -5.41 24.83
N MET A 197 8.77 -6.39 25.63
CA MET A 197 7.91 -7.52 25.97
C MET A 197 7.96 -7.75 27.46
N PRO A 198 6.91 -8.32 28.06
CA PRO A 198 6.91 -8.62 29.47
C PRO A 198 8.01 -9.61 29.86
N GLY A 199 8.75 -9.29 30.92
CA GLY A 199 9.81 -10.16 31.45
C GLY A 199 11.08 -10.22 30.61
N GLN A 200 11.22 -9.38 29.58
CA GLN A 200 12.42 -9.31 28.74
C GLN A 200 13.04 -7.91 28.78
N PRO A 201 14.37 -7.78 28.62
CA PRO A 201 15.00 -6.48 28.48
C PRO A 201 14.50 -5.78 27.22
N GLU A 202 14.43 -4.45 27.31
CA GLU A 202 14.15 -3.58 26.17
C GLU A 202 15.17 -3.82 25.05
N ARG A 203 14.69 -3.85 23.80
CA ARG A 203 15.53 -3.97 22.61
C ARG A 203 15.30 -2.81 21.67
N LYS A 204 16.36 -2.35 21.01
CA LYS A 204 16.27 -1.44 19.88
C LYS A 204 16.18 -2.25 18.59
N VAL A 205 15.20 -1.91 17.76
CA VAL A 205 14.98 -2.54 16.45
C VAL A 205 14.99 -1.47 15.36
N ALA A 206 15.58 -1.82 14.22
CA ALA A 206 15.60 -0.94 13.05
C ALA A 206 14.23 -1.00 12.37
N LEU A 207 13.43 0.04 12.58
CA LEU A 207 12.12 0.21 11.94
C LEU A 207 12.13 1.49 11.10
N ARG A 208 13.19 1.75 10.34
CA ARG A 208 13.30 2.95 9.51
C ARG A 208 12.16 3.02 8.49
N ARG A 209 11.81 4.24 8.10
CA ARG A 209 10.91 4.44 6.95
C ARG A 209 11.62 3.97 5.69
N ARG A 210 10.92 3.18 4.89
CA ARG A 210 11.40 2.69 3.59
C ARG A 210 10.97 3.65 2.49
N ASN A 211 11.88 3.88 1.55
CA ASN A 211 11.63 4.60 0.32
C ASN A 211 10.84 3.72 -0.67
N VAL A 212 10.29 4.34 -1.72
CA VAL A 212 9.38 3.66 -2.65
C VAL A 212 10.07 2.55 -3.45
N ASP A 213 11.34 2.74 -3.81
CA ASP A 213 12.17 1.75 -4.50
C ASP A 213 12.36 0.47 -3.69
N GLU A 214 12.55 0.55 -2.37
CA GLU A 214 12.59 -0.63 -1.51
C GLU A 214 11.24 -1.36 -1.46
N LEU A 215 10.14 -0.61 -1.42
CA LEU A 215 8.79 -1.18 -1.37
C LEU A 215 8.46 -1.87 -2.70
N ILE A 216 8.73 -1.23 -3.83
CA ILE A 216 8.56 -1.83 -5.17
C ILE A 216 9.44 -3.06 -5.31
N THR A 217 10.71 -2.99 -4.86
CA THR A 217 11.62 -4.14 -4.91
C THR A 217 11.09 -5.32 -4.09
N GLU A 218 10.44 -5.08 -2.95
CA GLU A 218 9.77 -6.12 -2.17
C GLU A 218 8.61 -6.76 -2.95
N GLU A 219 7.73 -5.96 -3.54
CA GLU A 219 6.60 -6.45 -4.32
C GLU A 219 7.05 -7.24 -5.56
N LEU A 220 8.11 -6.80 -6.24
CA LEU A 220 8.65 -7.49 -7.42
C LEU A 220 9.31 -8.84 -7.10
N ARG A 221 9.71 -9.09 -5.84
CA ARG A 221 10.27 -10.39 -5.43
C ARG A 221 9.21 -11.47 -5.27
N ARG A 222 7.94 -11.11 -5.10
CA ARG A 222 6.84 -12.04 -4.88
C ARG A 222 5.64 -11.65 -5.72
N MET A 223 5.49 -12.33 -6.85
CA MET A 223 4.45 -12.09 -7.84
C MET A 223 3.14 -12.83 -7.56
N ASP A 224 3.12 -13.78 -6.61
CA ASP A 224 1.91 -14.50 -6.21
C ASP A 224 0.88 -13.59 -5.52
N ASP A 225 -0.37 -14.01 -5.57
CA ASP A 225 -1.47 -13.35 -4.87
C ASP A 225 -1.22 -13.26 -3.36
N ASP A 226 -1.48 -12.08 -2.78
CA ASP A 226 -1.44 -11.88 -1.34
C ASP A 226 -2.83 -12.14 -0.73
N VAL A 227 -3.10 -13.41 -0.42
CA VAL A 227 -4.35 -13.82 0.23
C VAL A 227 -4.56 -13.17 1.60
N VAL A 228 -3.48 -12.79 2.30
CA VAL A 228 -3.59 -12.13 3.60
C VAL A 228 -4.04 -10.69 3.42
N LEU A 229 -3.52 -10.00 2.40
CA LEU A 229 -4.02 -8.67 2.04
C LEU A 229 -5.50 -8.73 1.64
N ALA A 230 -5.91 -9.72 0.84
CA ALA A 230 -7.30 -9.88 0.43
C ALA A 230 -8.25 -10.00 1.65
N ASP A 231 -7.90 -10.83 2.64
CA ASP A 231 -8.67 -10.97 3.88
C ASP A 231 -8.73 -9.64 4.67
N VAL A 232 -7.60 -8.93 4.76
CA VAL A 232 -7.49 -7.64 5.46
C VAL A 232 -8.34 -6.56 4.80
N LEU A 233 -8.37 -6.51 3.47
CA LEU A 233 -9.19 -5.56 2.72
C LEU A 233 -10.68 -5.88 2.87
N ALA A 234 -11.07 -7.16 2.84
CA ALA A 234 -12.45 -7.57 3.10
C ALA A 234 -12.90 -7.16 4.51
N GLU A 235 -12.02 -7.29 5.51
CA GLU A 235 -12.27 -6.83 6.87
C GLU A 235 -12.43 -5.30 6.94
N LEU A 236 -11.60 -4.53 6.24
CA LEU A 236 -11.73 -3.07 6.19
C LEU A 236 -13.10 -2.64 5.64
N VAL A 237 -13.57 -3.29 4.57
CA VAL A 237 -14.92 -3.05 4.02
C VAL A 237 -15.99 -3.35 5.08
N ARG A 238 -15.86 -4.47 5.79
CA ARG A 238 -16.79 -4.87 6.84
C ARG A 238 -16.85 -3.84 7.98
N GLN A 239 -15.70 -3.40 8.49
CA GLN A 239 -15.60 -2.41 9.56
C GLN A 239 -16.15 -1.04 9.14
N ASN A 240 -15.84 -0.60 7.91
CA ASN A 240 -16.33 0.66 7.38
C ASN A 240 -17.86 0.65 7.23
N GLY A 241 -18.44 -0.45 6.76
CA GLY A 241 -19.89 -0.64 6.68
C GLY A 241 -20.56 -0.59 8.06
N GLN A 242 -19.94 -1.17 9.09
CA GLN A 242 -20.47 -1.11 10.47
C GLN A 242 -20.44 0.30 11.05
N CYS A 243 -19.33 1.01 10.89
CA CYS A 243 -19.21 2.40 11.34
C CYS A 243 -20.27 3.30 10.68
N ALA A 244 -20.49 3.14 9.38
CA ALA A 244 -21.54 3.88 8.66
C ALA A 244 -22.95 3.59 9.20
N LEU A 245 -23.25 2.34 9.55
CA LEU A 245 -24.53 1.96 10.16
C LEU A 245 -24.69 2.53 11.57
N GLU A 246 -23.65 2.49 12.41
CA GLU A 246 -23.68 3.04 13.77
C GLU A 246 -23.89 4.57 13.78
N LEU A 247 -23.22 5.29 12.87
CA LEU A 247 -23.42 6.73 12.66
C LEU A 247 -24.84 7.05 12.18
N SER A 248 -25.43 6.21 11.33
CA SER A 248 -26.82 6.40 10.87
C SER A 248 -27.86 6.08 11.95
N ALA A 249 -27.52 5.26 12.94
CA ALA A 249 -28.41 4.83 14.01
C ALA A 249 -28.48 5.82 15.20
N HIS A 250 -27.61 6.83 15.25
CA HIS A 250 -27.68 7.92 16.21
C HIS A 250 -28.44 9.11 15.59
N PRO A 251 -29.77 9.26 15.79
CA PRO A 251 -30.44 10.48 15.38
C PRO A 251 -29.83 11.65 16.14
N LEU A 252 -29.47 12.71 15.41
CA LEU A 252 -29.00 13.98 15.95
C LEU A 252 -30.04 14.49 16.95
N THR A 253 -29.83 14.22 18.24
CA THR A 253 -30.56 14.90 19.31
C THR A 253 -30.15 16.36 19.25
N SER A 254 -31.08 17.19 18.78
CA SER A 254 -31.00 18.65 18.77
C SER A 254 -31.07 19.22 20.18
#